data_AF-A0A1M6WXC2-F1
#
_entry.id   AF-A0A1M6WXC2-F1
#
_cell.length_a   1.000
_cell.length_b   1.000
_cell.length_c   1.000
_cell.angle_alpha   90.00
_cell.angle_beta   90.00
_cell.angle_gamma   90.00
#
_symmetry.space_group_name_H-M   'P 1'
#
loop_
_entity.id
_entity.type
_entity.pdbx_description
1 polymer ?
#
loop_
_entity_poly.entity_id
_entity_poly.type
_entity_poly.pdbx_seq_one_letter_code
_entity_poly.pdbx_strand_id
1 'polypeptide(L)'
;WMGRHAARWGVEFRERMTRGYFTLDYLPEPLRLQDAPGVRYVPLRYIPYNGRAVVPDWLLTPPERPRVCLTLGTSATERQGGYSVPVKDILESLADLDAEIVATLPDAERAHLGTLPPNVRPIGFTPLEPLARTCSAVINHGGWGTFLGVASLGVPQIVVPTWFDNVLPARRLEALGAGVHIPPERADGSRVRGALTRLLNEPAPTGAARRLRTQMESSPSPNTIASRMESLVADHRTR
;
A
#
# COMPACT_ATOMS: atom_id res chain seq x y z
N TRP A 1 -3.25 5.02 -25.93
CA TRP A 1 -3.99 5.95 -25.06
C TRP A 1 -3.38 7.37 -25.08
N MET A 2 -2.08 7.55 -24.79
CA MET A 2 -1.41 8.86 -24.79
C MET A 2 -1.50 9.61 -26.12
N GLY A 3 -1.24 8.95 -27.25
CA GLY A 3 -1.33 9.60 -28.57
C GLY A 3 -2.71 10.22 -28.88
N ARG A 4 -3.81 9.55 -28.47
CA ARG A 4 -5.17 10.11 -28.61
C ARG A 4 -5.38 11.37 -27.77
N HIS A 5 -4.72 11.49 -26.62
CA HIS A 5 -4.79 12.69 -25.79
C HIS A 5 -3.90 13.81 -26.34
N ALA A 6 -2.69 13.46 -26.80
CA ALA A 6 -1.75 14.39 -27.40
C ALA A 6 -2.31 15.04 -28.68
N ALA A 7 -2.98 14.26 -29.53
CA ALA A 7 -3.57 14.72 -30.78
C ALA A 7 -4.62 15.83 -30.57
N ARG A 8 -5.32 15.86 -29.43
CA ARG A 8 -6.27 16.94 -29.08
C ARG A 8 -5.60 18.31 -28.99
N TRP A 9 -4.28 18.34 -28.83
CA TRP A 9 -3.45 19.53 -28.72
C TRP A 9 -2.51 19.72 -29.92
N GLY A 10 -2.72 18.98 -31.01
CA GLY A 10 -1.85 19.04 -32.19
C GLY A 10 -0.46 18.41 -31.97
N VAL A 11 -0.29 17.57 -30.95
CA VAL A 11 0.99 16.93 -30.62
C VAL A 11 0.97 15.47 -31.06
N GLU A 12 1.94 15.07 -31.89
CA GLU A 12 2.16 13.68 -32.24
C GLU A 12 2.75 12.88 -31.07
N PHE A 13 2.36 11.60 -30.99
CA PHE A 13 2.93 10.70 -30.00
C PHE A 13 4.44 10.52 -30.21
N ARG A 14 5.21 10.61 -29.13
CA ARG A 14 6.61 10.24 -29.09
C ARG A 14 6.83 9.26 -27.94
N GLU A 15 7.73 8.30 -28.12
CA GLU A 15 8.04 7.32 -27.06
C GLU A 15 8.46 7.99 -25.75
N ARG A 16 9.16 9.13 -25.83
CA ARG A 16 9.54 9.94 -24.66
C ARG A 16 8.34 10.38 -23.80
N MET A 17 7.14 10.49 -24.37
CA MET A 17 5.94 10.87 -23.60
C MET A 17 5.58 9.84 -22.52
N THR A 18 6.01 8.59 -22.66
CA THR A 18 5.76 7.54 -21.65
C THR A 18 6.64 7.69 -20.41
N ARG A 19 7.76 8.41 -20.51
CA ARG A 19 8.78 8.56 -19.44
C ARG A 19 8.96 10.01 -18.97
N GLY A 20 8.61 10.97 -19.83
CA GLY A 20 8.91 12.39 -19.62
C GLY A 20 10.39 12.72 -19.85
N TYR A 21 10.75 13.97 -19.57
CA TYR A 21 12.14 14.43 -19.59
C TYR A 21 12.89 14.12 -18.29
N PHE A 22 12.13 13.96 -17.21
CA PHE A 22 12.52 13.38 -15.94
C PHE A 22 11.25 12.78 -15.31
N THR A 23 11.42 11.79 -14.44
CA THR A 23 10.32 11.07 -13.79
C THR A 23 10.36 11.35 -12.30
N LEU A 24 9.27 11.86 -11.73
CA LEU A 24 9.13 11.93 -10.27
C LEU A 24 8.92 10.51 -9.74
N ASP A 25 9.82 10.07 -8.87
CA ASP A 25 9.78 8.73 -8.29
C ASP A 25 9.50 8.81 -6.80
N TYR A 26 8.35 8.26 -6.40
CA TYR A 26 7.93 8.20 -5.00
C TYR A 26 8.38 6.92 -4.29
N LEU A 27 9.09 6.03 -4.99
CA LEU A 27 9.67 4.84 -4.40
C LEU A 27 11.05 5.17 -3.82
N PRO A 28 11.31 4.83 -2.54
CA PRO A 28 12.68 4.86 -2.04
C PRO A 28 13.52 3.84 -2.81
N GLU A 29 14.84 4.06 -2.88
CA GLU A 29 15.78 3.21 -3.61
C GLU A 29 15.55 1.70 -3.40
N PRO A 30 15.34 1.17 -2.18
CA PRO A 30 15.17 -0.27 -1.98
C PRO A 30 13.88 -0.84 -2.57
N LEU A 31 12.91 0.01 -2.92
CA LEU A 31 11.65 -0.37 -3.56
C LEU A 31 11.60 -0.04 -5.05
N ARG A 32 12.58 0.69 -5.61
CA ARG A 32 12.54 1.18 -7.00
C ARG A 32 12.55 0.06 -8.03
N LEU A 33 11.47 -0.13 -8.80
CA LEU A 33 11.23 -1.33 -9.62
C LEU A 33 12.25 -1.57 -10.73
N GLN A 34 12.73 -0.54 -11.43
CA GLN A 34 13.82 -0.64 -12.40
C GLN A 34 14.35 0.77 -12.73
N ASP A 35 15.65 0.93 -12.90
CA ASP A 35 16.23 2.11 -13.52
C ASP A 35 16.21 1.92 -15.04
N ALA A 36 15.24 2.55 -15.73
CA ALA A 36 15.21 2.52 -17.18
C ALA A 36 16.38 3.34 -17.75
N PRO A 37 17.23 2.78 -18.64
CA PRO A 37 18.32 3.52 -19.24
C PRO A 37 17.86 4.84 -19.88
N GLY A 38 18.59 5.91 -19.62
CA GLY A 38 18.29 7.25 -20.13
C GLY A 38 17.14 7.98 -19.43
N VAL A 39 16.59 7.45 -18.34
CA VAL A 39 15.58 8.15 -17.52
C VAL A 39 16.23 8.81 -16.32
N ARG A 40 16.02 10.13 -16.18
CA ARG A 40 16.39 10.89 -14.98
C ARG A 40 15.27 10.76 -13.95
N TYR A 41 15.48 9.95 -12.92
CA TYR A 41 14.56 9.89 -11.77
C TYR A 41 14.85 11.03 -10.79
N VAL A 42 13.79 11.71 -10.36
CA VAL A 42 13.83 12.77 -9.35
C VAL A 42 13.08 12.24 -8.13
N PRO A 43 13.76 12.02 -6.99
CA PRO A 43 13.12 11.45 -5.81
C PRO A 43 12.07 12.42 -5.26
N LEU A 44 10.92 11.88 -4.90
CA LEU A 44 9.78 12.59 -4.33
C LEU A 44 9.29 11.81 -3.11
N ARG A 45 9.07 12.49 -1.98
CA ARG A 45 8.47 11.85 -0.82
C ARG A 45 7.02 11.51 -1.09
N TYR A 46 6.64 10.24 -0.88
CA TYR A 46 5.24 9.84 -0.86
C TYR A 46 4.52 10.48 0.34
N ILE A 47 3.39 11.14 0.09
CA ILE A 47 2.50 11.69 1.11
C ILE A 47 1.17 10.94 1.01
N PRO A 48 0.78 10.15 2.04
CA PRO A 48 -0.50 9.46 2.03
C PRO A 48 -1.66 10.44 1.94
N TYR A 49 -2.57 10.21 1.00
CA TYR A 49 -3.84 10.91 0.91
C TYR A 49 -4.92 9.89 0.58
N ASN A 50 -5.85 9.68 1.52
CA ASN A 50 -6.94 8.71 1.38
C ASN A 50 -8.29 9.38 1.07
N GLY A 51 -8.29 10.61 0.55
CA GLY A 51 -9.50 11.39 0.32
C GLY A 51 -9.93 12.20 1.54
N ARG A 52 -11.09 12.86 1.41
CA ARG A 52 -11.75 13.52 2.55
C ARG A 52 -12.33 12.45 3.46
N ALA A 53 -12.01 12.51 4.74
CA ALA A 53 -12.45 11.50 5.68
C ALA A 53 -12.67 12.10 7.07
N VAL A 54 -13.59 11.47 7.80
CA VAL A 54 -13.79 11.68 9.24
C VAL A 54 -13.08 10.52 9.94
N VAL A 55 -12.25 10.84 10.93
CA VAL A 55 -11.62 9.82 11.77
C VAL A 55 -12.65 9.37 12.81
N PRO A 56 -13.03 8.09 12.85
CA PRO A 56 -13.96 7.59 13.87
C PRO A 56 -13.38 7.71 15.29
N ASP A 57 -14.23 8.03 16.28
CA ASP A 57 -13.80 8.27 17.66
C ASP A 57 -13.03 7.10 18.28
N TRP A 58 -13.38 5.86 17.93
CA TRP A 58 -12.70 4.67 18.45
C TRP A 58 -11.24 4.53 17.98
N LEU A 59 -10.82 5.26 16.93
CA LEU A 59 -9.42 5.35 16.52
C LEU A 59 -8.62 6.37 17.35
N LEU A 60 -9.29 7.24 18.10
CA LEU A 60 -8.64 8.22 18.98
C LEU A 60 -8.12 7.58 20.26
N THR A 61 -8.65 6.41 20.63
CA THR A 61 -8.19 5.63 21.77
C THR A 61 -7.15 4.58 21.31
N PRO A 62 -6.01 4.46 21.99
CA PRO A 62 -5.06 3.37 21.74
C PRO A 62 -5.74 2.00 21.87
N PRO A 63 -5.39 1.02 21.02
CA PRO A 63 -5.95 -0.32 21.13
C PRO A 63 -5.42 -1.04 22.38
N GLU A 64 -6.27 -1.84 23.02
CA GLU A 64 -5.92 -2.63 24.23
C GLU A 64 -5.08 -3.88 23.92
N ARG A 65 -5.08 -4.32 22.65
CA ARG A 65 -4.34 -5.47 22.11
C ARG A 65 -3.80 -5.14 20.72
N PRO A 66 -2.86 -5.91 20.15
CA PRO A 66 -2.36 -5.66 18.80
C PRO A 66 -3.51 -5.52 17.80
N ARG A 67 -3.57 -4.39 17.10
CA ARG A 67 -4.59 -4.15 16.07
C ARG A 67 -4.02 -4.51 14.70
N VAL A 68 -4.79 -5.23 13.90
CA VAL A 68 -4.44 -5.64 12.54
C VAL A 68 -5.49 -5.10 11.59
N CYS A 69 -5.06 -4.37 10.57
CA CYS A 69 -5.97 -3.93 9.51
C CYS A 69 -5.97 -4.96 8.37
N LEU A 70 -7.15 -5.40 7.95
CA LEU A 70 -7.34 -6.14 6.71
C LEU A 70 -8.03 -5.22 5.70
N THR A 71 -7.34 -4.91 4.61
CA THR A 71 -7.84 -4.01 3.57
C THR A 71 -7.48 -4.46 2.15
N LEU A 72 -8.50 -4.86 1.39
CA LEU A 72 -8.33 -5.40 0.03
C LEU A 72 -8.69 -4.39 -1.08
N GLY A 73 -8.86 -3.12 -0.70
CA GLY A 73 -9.15 -2.02 -1.62
C GLY A 73 -10.60 -2.03 -2.14
N THR A 74 -11.07 -0.87 -2.61
CA THR A 74 -12.39 -0.71 -3.22
C THR A 74 -12.36 -1.02 -4.73
N SER A 75 -11.23 -0.73 -5.39
CA SER A 75 -11.06 -0.98 -6.83
C SER A 75 -11.17 -2.46 -7.22
N ALA A 76 -10.87 -3.39 -6.30
CA ALA A 76 -10.98 -4.82 -6.54
C ALA A 76 -12.45 -5.25 -6.66
N THR A 77 -13.29 -4.85 -5.70
CA THR A 77 -14.72 -5.16 -5.71
C THR A 77 -15.45 -4.44 -6.83
N GLU A 78 -15.12 -3.17 -7.10
CA GLU A 78 -15.73 -2.37 -8.17
C GLU A 78 -15.47 -2.91 -9.59
N ARG A 79 -14.33 -3.58 -9.82
CA ARG A 79 -13.91 -4.02 -11.17
C ARG A 79 -14.01 -5.52 -11.42
N GLN A 80 -13.95 -6.35 -10.36
CA GLN A 80 -13.91 -7.81 -10.49
C GLN A 80 -15.14 -8.51 -9.90
N GLY A 81 -16.05 -7.78 -9.25
CA GLY A 81 -17.24 -8.39 -8.64
C GLY A 81 -16.93 -9.23 -7.39
N GLY A 82 -15.75 -9.08 -6.79
CA GLY A 82 -15.36 -9.74 -5.55
C GLY A 82 -13.86 -9.66 -5.26
N TYR A 83 -13.44 -10.23 -4.13
CA TYR A 83 -12.03 -10.38 -3.77
C TYR A 83 -11.41 -11.65 -4.35
N SER A 84 -10.14 -11.59 -4.74
CA SER A 84 -9.40 -12.75 -5.26
C SER A 84 -8.86 -13.69 -4.17
N VAL A 85 -9.31 -13.54 -2.93
CA VAL A 85 -8.83 -14.30 -1.76
C VAL A 85 -10.02 -14.73 -0.90
N PRO A 86 -9.96 -15.87 -0.19
CA PRO A 86 -11.05 -16.36 0.62
C PRO A 86 -11.14 -15.58 1.95
N VAL A 87 -11.73 -14.38 1.93
CA VAL A 87 -11.79 -13.48 3.10
C VAL A 87 -12.39 -14.15 4.33
N LYS A 88 -13.44 -14.96 4.15
CA LYS A 88 -14.07 -15.70 5.26
C LYS A 88 -13.09 -16.65 5.94
N ASP A 89 -12.43 -17.51 5.17
CA ASP A 89 -11.42 -18.46 5.66
C ASP A 89 -10.26 -17.73 6.35
N ILE A 90 -9.81 -16.61 5.78
CA ILE A 90 -8.81 -15.75 6.42
C ILE A 90 -9.32 -15.29 7.78
N LEU A 91 -10.49 -14.64 7.87
CA LEU A 91 -11.00 -14.13 9.15
C LEU A 91 -11.20 -15.24 10.19
N GLU A 92 -11.76 -16.38 9.79
CA GLU A 92 -11.95 -17.55 10.66
C GLU A 92 -10.61 -18.09 11.18
N SER A 93 -9.57 -18.13 10.34
CA SER A 93 -8.23 -18.58 10.76
C SER A 93 -7.55 -17.66 11.79
N LEU A 94 -8.01 -16.42 11.93
CA LEU A 94 -7.48 -15.42 12.87
C LEU A 94 -8.29 -15.34 14.18
N ALA A 95 -9.36 -16.13 14.32
CA ALA A 95 -10.35 -16.00 15.39
C ALA A 95 -9.80 -16.14 16.82
N ASP A 96 -8.75 -16.93 17.00
CA ASP A 96 -8.12 -17.27 18.27
C ASP A 96 -6.81 -16.52 18.52
N LEU A 97 -6.41 -15.61 17.62
CA LEU A 97 -5.30 -14.69 17.89
C LEU A 97 -5.73 -13.63 18.91
N ASP A 98 -4.85 -13.34 19.86
CA ASP A 98 -5.00 -12.22 20.79
C ASP A 98 -4.69 -10.88 20.08
N ALA A 99 -5.53 -10.54 19.12
CA ALA A 99 -5.43 -9.35 18.29
C ALA A 99 -6.83 -8.85 17.93
N GLU A 100 -6.96 -7.54 17.75
CA GLU A 100 -8.16 -6.93 17.16
C GLU A 100 -7.99 -6.90 15.64
N ILE A 101 -8.89 -7.58 14.91
CA ILE A 101 -8.87 -7.56 13.44
C ILE A 101 -9.88 -6.52 12.94
N VAL A 102 -9.40 -5.39 12.45
CA VAL A 102 -10.25 -4.38 11.80
C VAL A 102 -10.30 -4.69 10.30
N ALA A 103 -11.44 -5.18 9.83
CA ALA A 103 -11.63 -5.54 8.42
C ALA A 103 -12.41 -4.43 7.70
N THR A 104 -11.76 -3.73 6.76
CA THR A 104 -12.43 -2.76 5.90
C THR A 104 -13.15 -3.50 4.77
N LEU A 105 -14.47 -3.62 4.88
CA LEU A 105 -15.30 -4.42 3.97
C LEU A 105 -16.46 -3.55 3.46
N PRO A 106 -16.69 -3.51 2.14
CA PRO A 106 -17.94 -2.98 1.59
C PRO A 106 -19.15 -3.76 2.15
N ASP A 107 -20.29 -3.08 2.31
CA ASP A 107 -21.50 -3.71 2.87
C ASP A 107 -21.94 -4.94 2.07
N ALA A 108 -21.79 -4.88 0.74
CA ALA A 108 -22.07 -6.00 -0.15
C ALA A 108 -21.22 -7.23 0.17
N GLU A 109 -19.92 -7.07 0.42
CA GLU A 109 -19.03 -8.18 0.78
C GLU A 109 -19.36 -8.72 2.17
N ARG A 110 -19.60 -7.82 3.13
CA ARG A 110 -19.94 -8.17 4.50
C ARG A 110 -21.18 -9.07 4.58
N ALA A 111 -22.19 -8.81 3.74
CA ALA A 111 -23.43 -9.58 3.72
C ALA A 111 -23.22 -11.08 3.41
N HIS A 112 -22.14 -11.43 2.68
CA HIS A 112 -21.85 -12.81 2.27
C HIS A 112 -20.99 -13.58 3.27
N LEU A 113 -20.43 -12.93 4.30
CA LEU A 113 -19.47 -13.56 5.23
C LEU A 113 -20.15 -14.31 6.39
N GLY A 114 -21.43 -14.05 6.66
CA GLY A 114 -22.16 -14.62 7.79
C GLY A 114 -21.66 -14.11 9.15
N THR A 115 -21.66 -14.98 10.16
CA THR A 115 -21.19 -14.64 11.51
C THR A 115 -19.67 -14.50 11.53
N LEU A 116 -19.17 -13.34 11.96
CA LEU A 116 -17.74 -13.08 12.08
C LEU A 116 -17.21 -13.49 13.47
N PRO A 117 -15.93 -13.86 13.59
CA PRO A 117 -15.28 -14.09 14.87
C PRO A 117 -15.38 -12.88 15.82
N PRO A 118 -15.39 -13.09 17.15
CA PRO A 118 -15.60 -12.02 18.13
C PRO A 118 -14.45 -10.99 18.19
N ASN A 119 -13.27 -11.34 17.69
CA ASN A 119 -12.13 -10.42 17.58
C ASN A 119 -12.11 -9.61 16.28
N VAL A 120 -13.07 -9.82 15.38
CA VAL A 120 -13.20 -9.10 14.11
C VAL A 120 -14.17 -7.94 14.24
N ARG A 121 -13.69 -6.73 13.96
CA ARG A 121 -14.48 -5.51 13.80
C ARG A 121 -14.64 -5.21 12.31
N PRO A 122 -15.77 -5.58 11.67
CA PRO A 122 -16.05 -5.15 10.31
C PRO A 122 -16.39 -3.67 10.29
N ILE A 123 -15.76 -2.91 9.40
CA ILE A 123 -16.06 -1.50 9.18
C ILE A 123 -16.23 -1.23 7.69
N GLY A 124 -17.00 -0.20 7.35
CA GLY A 124 -17.03 0.34 6.00
C GLY A 124 -15.75 1.11 5.67
N PHE A 125 -15.86 2.09 4.78
CA PHE A 125 -14.73 2.96 4.47
C PHE A 125 -14.24 3.73 5.71
N THR A 126 -12.93 3.77 5.90
CA THR A 126 -12.24 4.55 6.94
C THR A 126 -10.93 5.04 6.34
N PRO A 127 -10.45 6.24 6.71
CA PRO A 127 -9.15 6.70 6.24
C PRO A 127 -8.07 5.71 6.68
N LEU A 128 -7.34 5.16 5.70
CA LEU A 128 -6.37 4.11 5.96
C LEU A 128 -5.24 4.60 6.86
N GLU A 129 -4.76 5.82 6.68
CA GLU A 129 -3.62 6.35 7.42
C GLU A 129 -3.86 6.43 8.95
N PRO A 130 -4.96 7.01 9.46
CA PRO A 130 -5.28 7.00 10.89
C PRO A 130 -5.47 5.59 11.45
N LEU A 131 -6.10 4.68 10.70
CA LEU A 131 -6.25 3.29 11.11
C LEU A 131 -4.88 2.59 11.21
N ALA A 132 -4.11 2.62 10.13
CA ALA A 132 -2.82 1.94 10.03
C ALA A 132 -1.81 2.46 11.06
N ARG A 133 -1.87 3.75 11.46
CA ARG A 133 -1.06 4.28 12.56
C ARG A 133 -1.26 3.57 13.90
N THR A 134 -2.45 2.99 14.11
CA THR A 134 -2.78 2.23 15.32
C THR A 134 -2.51 0.74 15.18
N CYS A 135 -2.08 0.27 14.01
CA CYS A 135 -1.92 -1.15 13.72
C CYS A 135 -0.50 -1.66 13.99
N SER A 136 -0.42 -2.89 14.47
CA SER A 136 0.82 -3.67 14.57
C SER A 136 1.19 -4.33 13.24
N ALA A 137 0.20 -4.63 12.38
CA ALA A 137 0.41 -5.14 11.03
C ALA A 137 -0.78 -4.80 10.11
N VAL A 138 -0.55 -4.83 8.79
CA VAL A 138 -1.62 -4.65 7.79
C VAL A 138 -1.60 -5.76 6.74
N ILE A 139 -2.74 -6.40 6.51
CA ILE A 139 -2.98 -7.35 5.41
C ILE A 139 -3.59 -6.55 4.26
N ASN A 140 -2.94 -6.55 3.10
CA ASN A 140 -3.42 -5.78 1.95
C ASN A 140 -3.18 -6.43 0.59
N HIS A 141 -3.90 -5.92 -0.41
CA HIS A 141 -3.91 -6.40 -1.80
C HIS A 141 -2.76 -5.87 -2.68
N GLY A 142 -1.83 -5.08 -2.11
CA GLY A 142 -0.65 -4.54 -2.79
C GLY A 142 -0.89 -3.29 -3.65
N GLY A 143 -2.09 -2.69 -3.62
CA GLY A 143 -2.33 -1.44 -4.34
C GLY A 143 -1.41 -0.32 -3.86
N TRP A 144 -0.78 0.42 -4.78
CA TRP A 144 0.26 1.42 -4.49
C TRP A 144 -0.11 2.42 -3.38
N GLY A 145 -1.35 2.92 -3.36
CA GLY A 145 -1.81 3.85 -2.34
C GLY A 145 -1.81 3.26 -0.92
N THR A 146 -2.24 2.00 -0.81
CA THR A 146 -2.24 1.23 0.45
C THR A 146 -0.82 0.84 0.82
N PHE A 147 -0.08 0.20 -0.10
CA PHE A 147 1.27 -0.30 0.13
C PHE A 147 2.22 0.80 0.61
N LEU A 148 2.26 1.94 -0.09
CA LEU A 148 3.11 3.07 0.28
C LEU A 148 2.57 3.84 1.49
N GLY A 149 1.25 3.90 1.65
CA GLY A 149 0.61 4.46 2.84
C GLY A 149 1.10 3.75 4.10
N VAL A 150 1.01 2.42 4.11
CA VAL A 150 1.44 1.60 5.25
C VAL A 150 2.97 1.62 5.41
N ALA A 151 3.74 1.54 4.32
CA ALA A 151 5.20 1.61 4.37
C ALA A 151 5.69 2.95 4.96
N SER A 152 5.04 4.06 4.61
CA SER A 152 5.38 5.40 5.13
C SER A 152 5.11 5.54 6.64
N LEU A 153 4.29 4.66 7.22
CA LEU A 153 4.01 4.62 8.66
C LEU A 153 4.97 3.70 9.41
N GLY A 154 5.79 2.92 8.70
CA GLY A 154 6.72 1.97 9.30
C GLY A 154 6.02 0.77 9.94
N VAL A 155 4.87 0.38 9.37
CA VAL A 155 4.07 -0.75 9.84
C VAL A 155 4.35 -1.97 8.95
N PRO A 156 4.64 -3.15 9.53
CA PRO A 156 4.81 -4.39 8.77
C PRO A 156 3.55 -4.79 7.99
N GLN A 157 3.73 -5.44 6.83
CA GLN A 157 2.61 -5.75 5.95
C GLN A 157 2.64 -7.19 5.43
N ILE A 158 1.47 -7.82 5.33
CA ILE A 158 1.24 -8.98 4.48
C ILE A 158 0.66 -8.46 3.18
N VAL A 159 1.36 -8.68 2.08
CA VAL A 159 0.96 -8.19 0.76
C VAL A 159 0.54 -9.37 -0.11
N VAL A 160 -0.72 -9.36 -0.54
CA VAL A 160 -1.32 -10.30 -1.47
C VAL A 160 -1.55 -9.58 -2.81
N PRO A 161 -0.55 -9.53 -3.70
CA PRO A 161 -0.59 -8.65 -4.87
C PRO A 161 -1.58 -9.16 -5.91
N THR A 162 -2.59 -8.36 -6.21
CA THR A 162 -3.70 -8.76 -7.10
C THR A 162 -3.65 -8.14 -8.49
N TRP A 163 -2.78 -7.16 -8.73
CA TRP A 163 -2.79 -6.37 -9.97
C TRP A 163 -1.38 -6.08 -10.50
N PHE A 164 -1.29 -6.03 -11.84
CA PHE A 164 -0.18 -5.45 -12.60
C PHE A 164 1.20 -5.78 -12.03
N ASP A 165 1.89 -4.76 -11.55
CA ASP A 165 3.25 -4.77 -11.07
C ASP A 165 3.34 -4.90 -9.54
N ASN A 166 2.21 -5.02 -8.81
CA ASN A 166 2.16 -5.07 -7.34
C ASN A 166 2.98 -6.23 -6.75
N VAL A 167 3.24 -7.29 -7.51
CA VAL A 167 4.10 -8.41 -7.09
C VAL A 167 5.55 -7.98 -6.89
N LEU A 168 6.03 -7.03 -7.68
CA LEU A 168 7.42 -6.56 -7.61
C LEU A 168 7.73 -5.83 -6.30
N PRO A 169 6.97 -4.80 -5.86
CA PRO A 169 7.21 -4.15 -4.58
C PRO A 169 6.91 -5.09 -3.40
N ALA A 170 5.96 -6.04 -3.53
CA ALA A 170 5.69 -7.03 -2.49
C ALA A 170 6.91 -7.93 -2.20
N ARG A 171 7.53 -8.47 -3.26
CA ARG A 171 8.76 -9.28 -3.13
C ARG A 171 9.93 -8.46 -2.56
N ARG A 172 10.04 -7.19 -2.93
CA ARG A 172 11.07 -6.29 -2.38
C ARG A 172 10.84 -6.00 -0.90
N LEU A 173 9.60 -5.75 -0.49
CA LEU A 173 9.23 -5.56 0.91
C LEU A 173 9.63 -6.78 1.76
N GLU A 174 9.33 -7.98 1.26
CA GLU A 174 9.72 -9.24 1.89
C GLU A 174 11.24 -9.41 1.97
N ALA A 175 11.97 -9.13 0.90
CA ALA A 175 13.43 -9.18 0.87
C ALA A 175 14.08 -8.18 1.87
N LEU A 176 13.43 -7.05 2.12
CA LEU A 176 13.85 -6.08 3.16
C LEU A 176 13.51 -6.55 4.58
N GLY A 177 12.73 -7.62 4.71
CA GLY A 177 12.20 -8.12 5.98
C GLY A 177 11.07 -7.26 6.55
N ALA A 178 10.56 -6.27 5.82
CA ALA A 178 9.53 -5.34 6.29
C ALA A 178 8.09 -5.87 6.13
N GLY A 179 7.94 -7.10 5.66
CA GLY A 179 6.65 -7.72 5.44
C GLY A 179 6.77 -9.13 4.88
N VAL A 180 5.64 -9.70 4.48
CA VAL A 180 5.53 -11.02 3.87
C VAL A 180 4.75 -10.87 2.56
N HIS A 181 5.25 -11.50 1.49
CA HIS A 181 4.55 -11.56 0.22
C HIS A 181 3.88 -12.93 0.07
N ILE A 182 2.57 -12.94 -0.16
CA ILE A 182 1.80 -14.18 -0.38
C ILE A 182 1.14 -14.08 -1.75
N PRO A 183 1.46 -14.97 -2.71
CA PRO A 183 0.75 -15.02 -3.99
C PRO A 183 -0.76 -15.26 -3.77
N PRO A 184 -1.67 -14.60 -4.52
CA PRO A 184 -3.12 -14.73 -4.33
C PRO A 184 -3.61 -16.18 -4.32
N GLU A 185 -3.10 -17.02 -5.21
CA GLU A 185 -3.44 -18.45 -5.33
C GLU A 185 -2.99 -19.30 -4.12
N ARG A 186 -2.22 -18.69 -3.21
CA ARG A 186 -1.70 -19.28 -1.97
C ARG A 186 -2.19 -18.54 -0.73
N ALA A 187 -3.04 -17.52 -0.86
CA ALA A 187 -3.49 -16.69 0.25
C ALA A 187 -4.65 -17.33 1.03
N ASP A 188 -4.46 -18.58 1.47
CA ASP A 188 -5.38 -19.28 2.38
C ASP A 188 -5.20 -18.80 3.83
N GLY A 189 -6.20 -19.05 4.68
CA GLY A 189 -6.21 -18.62 6.07
C GLY A 189 -5.01 -19.13 6.87
N SER A 190 -4.57 -20.37 6.64
CA SER A 190 -3.42 -20.94 7.35
C SER A 190 -2.13 -20.16 7.09
N ARG A 191 -1.89 -19.76 5.83
CA ARG A 191 -0.69 -19.00 5.46
C ARG A 191 -0.75 -17.57 5.93
N VAL A 192 -1.92 -16.92 5.81
CA VAL A 192 -2.10 -15.56 6.31
C VAL A 192 -1.92 -15.51 7.83
N ARG A 193 -2.49 -16.47 8.57
CA ARG A 193 -2.31 -16.63 10.01
C ARG A 193 -0.84 -16.82 10.37
N GLY A 194 -0.13 -17.74 9.70
CA GLY A 194 1.28 -18.00 9.97
C GLY A 194 2.14 -16.74 9.76
N ALA A 195 1.92 -16.03 8.65
CA ALA A 195 2.60 -14.77 8.38
C ALA A 195 2.25 -13.70 9.42
N LEU A 196 0.98 -13.60 9.85
CA LEU A 196 0.56 -12.59 10.81
C LEU A 196 1.14 -12.85 12.19
N THR A 197 1.10 -14.09 12.66
CA THR A 197 1.74 -14.51 13.92
C THR A 197 3.21 -14.12 13.93
N ARG A 198 3.92 -14.31 12.82
CA ARG A 198 5.32 -13.88 12.67
C ARG A 198 5.46 -12.36 12.81
N LEU A 199 4.64 -11.58 12.11
CA LEU A 199 4.71 -10.12 12.16
C LEU A 199 4.37 -9.56 13.56
N LEU A 200 3.48 -10.22 14.31
CA LEU A 200 3.07 -9.79 15.64
C LEU A 200 4.08 -10.15 16.73
N ASN A 201 4.76 -11.30 16.60
CA ASN A 201 5.61 -11.84 17.67
C ASN A 201 7.11 -11.61 17.45
N GLU A 202 7.56 -11.34 16.23
CA GLU A 202 8.97 -11.06 15.94
C GLU A 202 9.26 -9.55 15.90
N PRO A 203 10.34 -9.05 16.53
CA PRO A 203 10.69 -7.64 16.48
C PRO A 203 11.32 -7.22 15.14
N ALA A 204 11.90 -8.17 14.40
CA ALA A 204 12.67 -7.88 13.18
C ALA A 204 11.84 -7.22 12.07
N PRO A 205 10.60 -7.65 11.76
CA PRO A 205 9.78 -6.99 10.74
C PRO A 205 9.42 -5.54 11.07
N THR A 206 9.10 -5.26 12.34
CA THR A 206 8.85 -3.89 12.80
C THR A 206 10.09 -3.01 12.65
N GLY A 207 11.27 -3.53 13.00
CA GLY A 207 12.54 -2.82 12.80
C GLY A 207 12.81 -2.52 11.32
N ALA A 208 12.55 -3.48 10.43
CA ALA A 208 12.71 -3.31 8.98
C ALA A 208 11.72 -2.29 8.39
N ALA A 209 10.44 -2.36 8.78
CA ALA A 209 9.43 -1.41 8.35
C ALA A 209 9.76 0.02 8.78
N ARG A 210 10.26 0.21 10.01
CA ARG A 210 10.74 1.52 10.49
C ARG A 210 11.94 2.05 9.72
N ARG A 211 12.91 1.19 9.35
CA ARG A 211 14.04 1.60 8.49
C ARG A 211 13.57 2.04 7.11
N LEU A 212 12.63 1.29 6.52
CA LEU A 212 12.02 1.66 5.24
C LEU A 212 11.31 3.02 5.33
N ARG A 213 10.56 3.27 6.40
CA ARG A 213 9.96 4.58 6.68
C ARG A 213 11.02 5.70 6.72
N THR A 214 12.12 5.52 7.44
CA THR A 214 13.21 6.51 7.49
C THR A 214 13.78 6.80 6.10
N GLN A 215 13.91 5.80 5.24
CA GLN A 215 14.35 5.98 3.85
C GLN A 215 13.32 6.73 3.00
N MET A 216 12.01 6.51 3.21
CA MET A 216 10.96 7.29 2.55
C MET A 216 10.99 8.75 3.01
N GLU A 217 11.19 8.98 4.32
CA GLU A 217 11.28 10.32 4.92
C GLU A 217 12.52 11.10 4.48
N SER A 218 13.60 10.44 4.03
CA SER A 218 14.79 11.14 3.52
C SER A 218 14.59 11.75 2.12
N SER A 219 13.54 11.36 1.40
CA SER A 219 13.22 11.92 0.08
C SER A 219 12.70 13.37 0.18
N PRO A 220 12.96 14.24 -0.82
CA PRO A 220 12.45 15.61 -0.84
C PRO A 220 10.92 15.69 -0.79
N SER A 221 10.37 16.61 -0.01
CA SER A 221 8.91 16.80 0.08
C SER A 221 8.31 17.29 -1.25
N PRO A 222 7.00 17.11 -1.49
CA PRO A 222 6.32 17.73 -2.63
C PRO A 222 6.55 19.24 -2.72
N ASN A 223 6.56 19.95 -1.59
CA ASN A 223 6.86 21.39 -1.57
C ASN A 223 8.28 21.69 -2.04
N THR A 224 9.26 20.91 -1.58
CA THR A 224 10.66 21.03 -2.03
C THR A 224 10.81 20.78 -3.53
N ILE A 225 10.11 19.78 -4.06
CA ILE A 225 10.13 19.46 -5.49
C ILE A 225 9.42 20.54 -6.31
N ALA A 226 8.28 21.06 -5.83
CA ALA A 226 7.55 22.14 -6.48
C ALA A 226 8.44 23.39 -6.66
N SER A 227 9.16 23.81 -5.61
CA SER A 227 10.10 24.94 -5.69
C SER A 227 11.28 24.72 -6.64
N ARG A 228 11.56 23.48 -7.04
CA ARG A 228 12.67 23.13 -7.95
C ARG A 228 12.23 22.82 -9.38
N MET A 229 10.93 22.79 -9.65
CA MET A 229 10.39 22.42 -10.96
C MET A 229 10.92 23.29 -12.10
N GLU A 230 10.96 24.61 -11.89
CA GLU A 230 11.45 25.56 -12.90
C GLU A 230 12.92 25.30 -13.24
N SER A 231 13.77 25.09 -12.23
CA SER A 231 15.18 24.75 -12.42
C SER A 231 15.35 23.40 -13.12
N LEU A 232 14.58 22.37 -12.76
CA LEU A 232 14.63 21.06 -13.42
C LEU A 232 14.30 21.14 -14.92
N VAL A 233 13.34 22.00 -15.28
CA VAL A 233 12.97 22.25 -16.69
C VAL A 233 14.05 23.07 -17.40
N ALA A 234 14.60 24.10 -16.76
CA ALA A 234 15.68 24.92 -17.32
C ALA A 234 16.93 24.07 -17.60
N ASP A 235 17.36 23.25 -16.63
CA ASP A 235 18.47 22.31 -16.75
C ASP A 235 18.29 21.32 -17.90
N HIS A 236 17.05 20.93 -18.19
CA HIS A 236 16.78 20.01 -19.30
C HIS A 236 16.92 20.71 -20.66
N ARG A 237 16.51 21.97 -20.79
CA ARG A 237 16.57 22.71 -22.05
C ARG A 237 17.99 23.07 -22.48
N THR A 238 18.93 23.11 -21.55
CA THR A 238 20.34 23.46 -21.78
C THR A 238 21.23 22.23 -22.03
N ARG A 239 20.70 21.01 -21.86
CA ARG A 239 21.35 19.73 -22.15
C ARG A 239 20.91 19.20 -23.52
#